data_AF-A0A0W0FDD4-F1
#
_entry.id   AF-A0A0W0FDD4-F1
#
_cell.length_a   1.000
_cell.length_b   1.000
_cell.length_c   1.000
_cell.angle_alpha   90.00
_cell.angle_beta   90.00
_cell.angle_gamma   90.00
#
_symmetry.space_group_name_H-M   'P 1'
#
loop_
_entity.id
_entity.type
_entity.pdbx_description
1 polymer ?
#
loop_
_entity_poly.entity_id
_entity_poly.type
_entity_poly.pdbx_seq_one_letter_code
_entity_poly.pdbx_strand_id
1 'polypeptide(L)'
;MPPPQRPRYSYISTPPTRPPKIFTEEENRQRIKEDIFGIANSHLVVCLACTKIVPLIHKEQYSLRHWELHKENCVGVENAVKYMALGNKWVPSFTLMIAVKKILEKFETPTASL
;
A
#
# COMPACT_ATOMS: atom_id res chain seq x y z
N MET A 1 22.30 39.96 31.72
CA MET A 1 21.76 39.76 30.36
C MET A 1 20.59 38.79 30.43
N PRO A 2 19.36 39.18 30.08
CA PRO A 2 18.28 38.22 29.92
C PRO A 2 18.54 37.34 28.69
N PRO A 3 18.11 36.06 28.70
CA PRO A 3 18.30 35.17 27.56
C PRO A 3 17.49 35.66 26.34
N PRO A 4 17.97 35.43 25.10
CA PRO A 4 17.22 35.78 23.91
C PRO A 4 15.88 35.04 23.90
N GLN A 5 14.79 35.79 23.84
CA GLN A 5 13.44 35.24 23.76
C GLN A 5 13.31 34.52 22.42
N ARG A 6 13.20 33.18 22.44
CA ARG A 6 12.89 32.42 21.22
C ARG A 6 11.59 32.98 20.63
N PRO A 7 11.50 33.23 19.32
CA PRO A 7 10.23 33.58 18.70
C PRO A 7 9.26 32.45 19.03
N ARG A 8 8.15 32.81 19.67
CA ARG A 8 7.05 31.89 19.96
C ARG A 8 6.53 31.46 18.61
N TYR A 9 6.90 30.27 18.14
CA TYR A 9 6.34 29.72 16.92
C TYR A 9 4.82 29.70 17.11
N SER A 10 4.11 30.63 16.47
CA SER A 10 2.65 30.60 16.43
C SER A 10 2.34 29.39 15.58
N TYR A 11 2.07 28.28 16.24
CA TYR A 11 1.54 27.10 15.60
C TYR A 11 0.22 27.53 14.96
N ILE A 12 0.25 27.84 13.66
CA ILE A 12 -0.95 27.99 12.88
C ILE A 12 -1.49 26.56 12.77
N SER A 13 -2.23 26.15 13.80
CA SER A 13 -3.14 25.01 13.76
C SER A 13 -4.23 25.39 12.75
N THR A 14 -3.98 25.26 11.45
CA THR A 14 -5.11 24.89 10.61
C THR A 14 -5.34 23.41 10.89
N PRO A 15 -6.37 23.03 11.67
CA PRO A 15 -6.71 21.62 11.79
C PRO A 15 -6.99 21.08 10.38
N PRO A 16 -6.54 19.87 10.03
CA PRO A 16 -7.01 19.23 8.82
C PRO A 16 -8.55 19.17 8.90
N THR A 17 -9.23 19.92 8.03
CA THR A 17 -10.69 20.15 8.07
C THR A 17 -11.50 18.91 7.72
N ARG A 18 -10.84 17.81 7.33
CA ARG A 18 -11.45 16.50 7.14
C ARG A 18 -10.73 15.51 8.07
N PRO A 19 -11.43 14.82 8.99
CA PRO A 19 -10.82 13.72 9.71
C PRO A 19 -10.26 12.73 8.67
N PRO A 20 -9.07 12.15 8.88
CA PRO A 20 -8.55 11.13 7.98
C PRO A 20 -9.62 10.05 7.85
N LYS A 21 -10.04 9.76 6.62
CA LYS A 21 -11.05 8.72 6.38
C LYS A 21 -10.45 7.40 6.86
N ILE A 22 -10.94 6.88 7.97
CA ILE A 22 -10.58 5.56 8.47
C ILE A 22 -11.42 4.57 7.65
N PHE A 23 -10.76 3.84 6.75
CA PHE A 23 -11.38 2.78 5.96
C PHE A 23 -11.45 1.52 6.83
N THR A 24 -12.57 0.81 6.79
CA THR A 24 -12.72 -0.46 7.51
C THR A 24 -11.84 -1.54 6.87
N GLU A 25 -11.58 -2.63 7.59
CA GLU A 25 -10.82 -3.77 7.07
C GLU A 25 -11.41 -4.31 5.75
N GLU A 26 -12.72 -4.49 5.67
CA GLU A 26 -13.37 -5.00 4.46
C GLU A 26 -13.32 -3.99 3.30
N GLU A 27 -13.46 -2.68 3.56
CA GLU A 27 -13.31 -1.65 2.54
C GLU A 27 -11.87 -1.64 1.99
N ASN A 28 -10.88 -1.81 2.86
CA ASN A 28 -9.48 -1.96 2.46
C ASN A 28 -9.22 -3.24 1.66
N ARG A 29 -9.80 -4.36 2.08
CA ARG A 29 -9.72 -5.64 1.38
C ARG A 29 -10.30 -5.56 -0.03
N GLN A 30 -11.41 -4.86 -0.21
CA GLN A 30 -12.01 -4.67 -1.53
C GLN A 30 -11.11 -3.80 -2.42
N ARG A 31 -10.63 -2.67 -1.89
CA ARG A 31 -9.72 -1.76 -2.61
C ARG A 31 -8.47 -2.46 -3.13
N ILE A 32 -7.88 -3.37 -2.33
CA ILE A 32 -6.67 -4.06 -2.77
C ILE A 32 -6.95 -5.18 -3.77
N LYS A 33 -8.13 -5.81 -3.72
CA LYS A 33 -8.54 -6.80 -4.71
C LYS A 33 -8.79 -6.19 -6.10
N GLU A 34 -9.26 -4.95 -6.12
CA GLU A 34 -9.50 -4.19 -7.36
C GLU A 34 -8.21 -3.59 -7.93
N ASP A 35 -7.11 -3.61 -7.18
CA ASP A 35 -5.84 -3.04 -7.59
C ASP A 35 -5.12 -3.95 -8.59
N ILE A 36 -5.05 -3.52 -9.85
CA ILE A 36 -4.39 -4.28 -10.91
C ILE A 36 -2.89 -4.49 -10.67
N PHE A 37 -2.24 -3.64 -9.86
CA PHE A 37 -0.81 -3.73 -9.60
C PHE A 37 -0.45 -4.59 -8.40
N GLY A 38 -1.43 -5.00 -7.59
CA GLY A 38 -1.20 -5.70 -6.33
C GLY A 38 -1.97 -7.01 -6.26
N ILE A 39 -1.30 -8.07 -5.83
CA ILE A 39 -1.99 -9.25 -5.30
C ILE A 39 -1.74 -9.29 -3.81
N ALA A 40 -2.80 -9.33 -3.01
CA ALA A 40 -2.69 -9.28 -1.57
C ALA A 40 -3.27 -10.51 -0.88
N ASN A 41 -2.72 -10.73 0.30
CA ASN A 41 -3.26 -11.54 1.37
C ASN A 41 -3.58 -10.61 2.56
N SER A 42 -4.04 -11.15 3.69
CA SER A 42 -4.41 -10.42 4.91
C SER A 42 -3.25 -9.57 5.47
N HIS A 43 -2.00 -10.00 5.26
CA HIS A 43 -0.81 -9.37 5.87
C HIS A 43 0.28 -8.93 4.88
N LEU A 44 0.19 -9.31 3.60
CA LEU A 44 1.23 -9.00 2.61
C LEU A 44 0.59 -8.65 1.27
N VAL A 45 1.30 -7.84 0.49
CA VAL A 45 0.95 -7.50 -0.90
C VAL A 45 2.18 -7.74 -1.76
N VAL A 46 2.02 -8.39 -2.90
CA VAL A 46 3.08 -8.46 -3.91
C VAL A 46 2.75 -7.48 -5.01
N CYS A 47 3.69 -6.56 -5.26
CA CYS A 47 3.60 -5.64 -6.39
C CYS A 47 3.90 -6.40 -7.68
N LEU A 48 2.96 -6.46 -8.61
CA LEU A 48 3.14 -7.11 -9.91
C LEU A 48 4.04 -6.32 -10.86
N ALA A 49 4.19 -5.01 -10.64
CA ALA A 49 5.00 -4.15 -11.48
C ALA A 49 6.50 -4.21 -11.16
N CYS A 50 6.87 -4.48 -9.90
CA CYS A 50 8.28 -4.57 -9.48
C CYS A 50 8.63 -5.89 -8.75
N THR A 51 7.67 -6.80 -8.62
CA THR A 51 7.76 -8.13 -7.98
C THR A 51 8.19 -8.14 -6.51
N LYS A 52 8.20 -6.98 -5.83
CA LYS A 52 8.53 -6.85 -4.40
C LYS A 52 7.34 -7.20 -3.51
N ILE A 53 7.65 -7.79 -2.37
CA ILE A 53 6.70 -8.07 -1.28
C ILE A 53 6.65 -6.84 -0.36
N VAL A 54 5.45 -6.35 -0.10
CA VAL A 54 5.14 -5.20 0.75
C VAL A 54 4.34 -5.70 1.95
N PRO A 55 4.88 -5.63 3.18
CA PRO A 55 4.13 -6.04 4.36
C PRO A 55 3.06 -5.03 4.74
N LEU A 56 1.84 -5.51 4.93
CA LEU A 56 0.75 -4.77 5.57
C LEU A 56 1.05 -4.70 7.09
N ILE A 57 0.42 -3.77 7.79
CA ILE A 57 0.65 -3.58 9.23
C ILE A 57 0.18 -4.83 9.99
N HIS A 58 1.05 -5.45 10.79
CA HIS A 58 0.76 -6.69 11.50
C HIS A 58 -0.45 -6.62 12.46
N LYS A 59 -0.80 -5.43 12.95
CA LYS A 59 -1.90 -5.21 13.89
C LYS A 59 -3.27 -5.05 13.21
N GLU A 60 -3.30 -4.72 11.92
CA GLU A 60 -4.52 -4.42 11.17
C GLU A 60 -4.45 -5.12 9.81
N GLN A 61 -5.27 -6.14 9.63
CA GLN A 61 -5.38 -6.83 8.36
C GLN A 61 -5.77 -5.83 7.25
N TYR A 62 -5.22 -6.03 6.06
CA TYR A 62 -5.49 -5.19 4.89
C TYR A 62 -5.11 -3.69 5.05
N SER A 63 -4.30 -3.30 6.05
CA SER A 63 -3.90 -1.89 6.21
C SER A 63 -3.09 -1.37 5.01
N LEU A 64 -3.74 -0.59 4.14
CA LEU A 64 -3.22 -0.21 2.82
C LEU A 64 -2.10 0.83 2.85
N ARG A 65 -1.81 1.45 4.00
CA ARG A 65 -0.89 2.57 4.08
C ARG A 65 0.49 2.28 3.47
N HIS A 66 1.07 1.13 3.79
CA HIS A 66 2.37 0.72 3.23
C HIS A 66 2.27 0.38 1.74
N TRP A 67 1.13 -0.17 1.31
CA TRP A 67 0.88 -0.48 -0.09
C TRP A 67 0.73 0.78 -0.94
N GLU A 68 -0.06 1.75 -0.48
CA GLU A 68 -0.24 3.03 -1.15
C GLU A 68 1.08 3.80 -1.24
N LEU A 69 1.83 3.89 -0.14
CA LEU A 69 3.15 4.51 -0.15
C LEU A 69 4.12 3.81 -1.11
N HIS A 70 4.06 2.48 -1.19
CA HIS A 70 4.84 1.73 -2.17
C HIS A 70 4.46 2.13 -3.60
N LYS A 71 3.16 2.16 -3.93
CA LYS A 71 2.70 2.55 -5.29
C LYS A 71 3.18 3.93 -5.68
N GLU A 72 3.12 4.90 -4.78
CA GLU A 72 3.56 6.29 -5.03
C GLU A 72 5.06 6.37 -5.37
N ASN A 73 5.88 5.49 -4.81
CA ASN A 73 7.34 5.49 -4.98
C ASN A 73 7.84 4.36 -5.91
N CYS A 74 6.95 3.54 -6.45
CA CYS A 74 7.33 2.37 -7.24
C CYS A 74 7.52 2.74 -8.71
N VAL A 75 8.78 2.76 -9.15
CA VAL A 75 9.17 3.00 -10.55
C VAL A 75 8.47 2.02 -11.51
N GLY A 76 8.24 0.77 -11.10
CA GLY A 76 7.51 -0.22 -11.90
C GLY A 76 6.06 0.20 -12.16
N VAL A 77 5.37 0.70 -11.14
CA VAL A 77 3.99 1.19 -11.26
C VAL A 77 3.97 2.45 -12.12
N GLU A 78 4.89 3.39 -11.88
CA GLU A 78 5.01 4.61 -12.67
C GLU A 78 5.19 4.30 -14.18
N ASN A 79 6.11 3.39 -14.51
CA ASN A 79 6.36 2.97 -15.88
C ASN A 79 5.15 2.27 -16.50
N ALA A 80 4.46 1.42 -15.74
CA ALA A 80 3.26 0.74 -16.20
C ALA A 80 2.11 1.72 -16.46
N VAL A 81 1.92 2.73 -15.61
CA VAL A 81 0.94 3.80 -15.82
C VAL A 81 1.28 4.61 -17.08
N LYS A 82 2.55 4.99 -17.28
CA LYS A 82 3.01 5.65 -18.51
C LYS A 82 2.72 4.79 -19.74
N TYR A 83 3.00 3.50 -19.68
CA TYR A 83 2.73 2.55 -20.77
C TYR A 83 1.23 2.48 -21.10
N MET A 84 0.36 2.47 -20.08
CA MET A 84 -1.10 2.51 -20.27
C MET A 84 -1.61 3.83 -20.83
N ALA A 85 -1.01 4.96 -20.42
CA ALA A 85 -1.37 6.28 -20.94
C ALA A 85 -1.10 6.40 -22.45
N LEU A 86 -0.19 5.58 -23.00
CA LEU A 86 0.06 5.49 -24.45
C LEU A 86 -0.96 4.62 -25.20
N GLY A 87 -2.04 4.18 -24.54
CA GLY A 87 -3.09 3.35 -25.14
C GLY A 87 -2.84 1.85 -25.10
N ASN A 88 -1.74 1.42 -24.47
CA ASN A 88 -1.45 -0.01 -24.30
C ASN A 88 -2.21 -0.60 -23.11
N LYS A 89 -2.51 -1.89 -23.18
CA LYS A 89 -3.05 -2.63 -22.03
C LYS A 89 -1.90 -3.19 -21.21
N TRP A 90 -1.83 -2.83 -19.93
CA TRP A 90 -0.93 -3.50 -19.01
C TRP A 90 -1.60 -4.76 -18.48
N VAL A 91 -0.92 -5.89 -18.65
CA VAL A 91 -1.33 -7.18 -18.13
C VAL A 91 -0.11 -7.91 -17.61
N PRO A 92 -0.12 -8.37 -16.35
CA PRO A 92 0.95 -9.19 -15.81
C PRO A 92 0.95 -10.56 -16.49
N SER A 93 2.12 -11.18 -16.64
CA SER A 93 2.23 -12.54 -17.18
C SER A 93 1.43 -13.52 -16.33
N PHE A 94 0.71 -14.45 -16.97
CA PHE A 94 -0.05 -15.48 -16.25
C PHE A 94 0.86 -16.32 -15.33
N THR A 95 2.06 -16.66 -15.79
CA THR A 95 3.05 -17.38 -14.97
C THR A 95 3.47 -16.57 -13.75
N LEU A 96 3.59 -15.24 -13.88
CA LEU A 96 3.86 -14.35 -12.74
C LEU A 96 2.69 -14.37 -11.76
N MET A 97 1.44 -14.29 -12.23
CA MET A 97 0.25 -14.35 -11.37
C MET A 97 0.20 -15.64 -10.55
N ILE A 98 0.50 -16.79 -11.17
CA ILE A 98 0.55 -18.09 -10.48
C ILE A 98 1.68 -18.13 -9.45
N ALA A 99 2.87 -17.64 -9.81
CA ALA A 99 4.01 -17.60 -8.90
C ALA A 99 3.72 -16.71 -7.68
N VAL A 100 3.13 -15.53 -7.89
CA VAL A 100 2.78 -14.61 -6.82
C VAL A 100 1.73 -15.20 -5.87
N LYS A 101 0.71 -15.88 -6.40
CA LYS A 101 -0.27 -16.59 -5.56
C LYS A 101 0.40 -17.63 -4.67
N LYS A 102 1.28 -18.48 -5.23
CA LYS A 102 2.04 -19.47 -4.46
C LYS A 102 2.91 -18.84 -3.37
N ILE A 103 3.52 -17.69 -3.65
CA ILE A 103 4.31 -16.95 -2.66
C ILE A 103 3.40 -16.51 -1.52
N LEU A 104 2.26 -15.89 -1.81
CA LEU A 104 1.32 -15.40 -0.79
C LEU A 104 0.73 -16.54 0.05
N GLU A 105 0.40 -17.69 -0.55
CA GLU A 105 -0.07 -18.89 0.16
C GLU A 105 0.98 -19.42 1.13
N LYS A 106 2.28 -19.34 0.79
CA LYS A 106 3.37 -19.78 1.67
C LYS A 106 3.54 -18.91 2.92
N PHE A 107 3.16 -17.63 2.83
CA PHE A 107 3.26 -16.67 3.95
C PHE A 107 1.96 -16.54 4.76
N GLU A 108 0.89 -17.20 4.32
CA GLU A 108 -0.31 -17.42 5.12
C GLU A 108 0.05 -18.38 6.25
N THR A 109 0.52 -17.82 7.38
CA THR A 109 0.80 -18.64 8.57
C THR A 109 -0.48 -19.38 8.96
N PRO A 110 -0.43 -20.66 9.32
CA PRO A 110 -1.54 -21.27 10.03
C PRO A 110 -1.72 -20.46 11.31
N THR A 111 -2.80 -19.69 11.39
CA THR A 111 -3.31 -19.17 12.65
C THR A 111 -3.64 -20.39 13.50
N ALA A 112 -2.65 -20.88 14.22
CA ALA A 112 -2.83 -21.84 15.28
C ALA A 112 -3.80 -21.22 16.27
N SER A 113 -4.99 -21.79 16.31
CA SER A 113 -5.99 -21.58 17.34
C SER A 113 -5.34 -21.73 18.72
N LEU A 114 -5.55 -20.73 19.57
CA LEU A 114 -5.43 -20.84 21.03
C LEU A 114 -6.79 -20.46 21.61
#